data_AF-A0A8T7HSI5-F1
#
_entry.id   AF-A0A8T7HSI5-F1
#
_cell.length_a   1.000
_cell.length_b   1.000
_cell.length_c   1.000
_cell.angle_alpha   90.00
_cell.angle_beta   90.00
_cell.angle_gamma   90.00
#
_symmetry.space_group_name_H-M   'P 1'
#
loop_
_entity.id
_entity.type
_entity.pdbx_description
1 polymer ?
#
loop_
_entity_poly.entity_id
_entity_poly.type
_entity_poly.pdbx_seq_one_letter_code
_entity_poly.pdbx_strand_id
1 'polypeptide(L)' 'MPHILMTNYQGNPNIGLFCYATDKYCLVPRAMDAKLKKEISEVLQVPDRK' A
#
# COMPACT_ATOMS: atom_id res chain seq x y z
N MET A 1 14.57 -9.32 -0.24
CA MET A 1 13.61 -8.19 -0.20
C MET A 1 12.59 -8.52 0.88
N PRO A 2 12.07 -7.53 1.63
CA PRO A 2 11.05 -7.82 2.64
C PRO A 2 9.79 -8.40 1.98
N HIS A 3 9.31 -9.53 2.48
CA HIS A 3 8.03 -10.13 2.06
C HIS A 3 6.83 -9.56 2.81
N ILE A 4 7.08 -8.78 3.87
CA ILE A 4 6.06 -8.18 4.74
C ILE A 4 6.47 -6.73 5.03
N LEU A 5 5.54 -5.79 4.85
CA LEU A 5 5.69 -4.38 5.21
C LEU A 5 4.83 -4.07 6.44
N MET A 6 5.48 -3.78 7.57
CA MET A 6 4.79 -3.23 8.74
C MET A 6 4.73 -1.72 8.60
N THR A 7 3.53 -1.15 8.47
CA THR A 7 3.35 0.29 8.21
C THR A 7 2.06 0.84 8.82
N ASN A 8 1.85 2.15 8.67
CA ASN A 8 0.66 2.88 9.08
C ASN A 8 0.32 3.93 8.02
N TYR A 9 -0.93 4.40 8.01
CA TYR A 9 -1.35 5.54 7.21
C TYR A 9 -1.68 6.70 8.14
N GLN A 10 -0.86 7.76 8.11
CA GLN A 10 -0.99 8.96 8.96
C GLN A 10 -1.06 8.62 10.46
N GLY A 11 -0.24 7.68 10.92
CA GLY A 11 -0.22 7.21 12.31
C GLY A 11 -1.27 6.16 12.66
N ASN A 12 -2.23 5.88 11.76
CA ASN A 12 -3.23 4.83 11.98
C ASN A 12 -2.73 3.47 11.45
N PRO A 13 -2.64 2.44 12.31
CA PRO A 13 -2.12 1.13 11.89
C PRO A 13 -3.12 0.28 11.08
N ASN A 14 -4.39 0.68 11.00
CA ASN A 14 -5.44 -0.10 10.35
C ASN A 14 -5.45 0.08 8.83
N ILE A 15 -4.38 -0.33 8.15
CA ILE A 15 -4.19 -0.17 6.69
C ILE A 15 -5.36 -0.73 5.87
N GLY A 16 -5.94 -1.87 6.28
CA GLY A 16 -7.07 -2.49 5.58
C GLY A 16 -8.36 -1.67 5.55
N LEU A 17 -8.48 -0.62 6.37
CA LEU A 17 -9.59 0.34 6.30
C LEU A 17 -9.46 1.26 5.07
N PHE A 18 -8.23 1.50 4.62
CA PHE A 18 -7.90 2.51 3.61
C PHE A 18 -7.51 1.91 2.26
N CYS A 19 -7.04 0.66 2.26
CA CYS A 19 -6.50 0.00 1.08
C CYS A 19 -7.25 -1.29 0.75
N TYR A 20 -7.27 -1.65 -0.53
CA TYR A 20 -7.78 -2.93 -1.01
C TYR A 20 -6.77 -3.52 -2.00
N ALA A 21 -6.35 -4.77 -1.77
CA ALA A 21 -5.34 -5.43 -2.59
C ALA A 21 -5.87 -6.71 -3.21
N THR A 22 -5.39 -7.00 -4.42
CA THR A 22 -5.57 -8.25 -5.15
C THR A 22 -4.22 -8.67 -5.73
N ASP A 23 -4.12 -9.88 -6.28
CA ASP A 23 -2.91 -10.33 -6.99
C ASP A 23 -2.64 -9.57 -8.31
N LYS A 24 -3.51 -8.62 -8.69
CA LYS A 24 -3.40 -7.86 -9.96
C LYS A 24 -3.22 -6.35 -9.77
N TYR A 25 -3.70 -5.80 -8.65
CA TYR A 25 -3.65 -4.36 -8.36
C TYR A 25 -3.87 -4.11 -6.88
N CYS A 26 -3.41 -2.93 -6.43
CA CYS A 26 -3.74 -2.38 -5.12
C CYS A 26 -4.39 -1.00 -5.29
N LEU A 27 -5.51 -0.79 -4.59
CA LEU A 27 -6.15 0.51 -4.41
C LEU A 27 -5.68 1.11 -3.10
N VAL A 28 -5.26 2.36 -3.17
CA VAL A 28 -4.71 3.12 -2.04
C VAL A 28 -5.32 4.52 -2.01
N PRO A 29 -5.34 5.21 -0.85
CA PRO A 29 -5.83 6.57 -0.77
C PRO A 29 -5.11 7.50 -1.76
N ARG A 30 -5.87 8.35 -2.45
CA ARG A 30 -5.30 9.34 -3.38
C ARG A 30 -4.25 10.23 -2.71
N ALA A 31 -4.50 10.62 -1.46
CA ALA A 31 -3.63 11.47 -0.65
C ALA A 31 -2.45 10.73 0.01
N MET A 32 -2.30 9.42 -0.17
CA MET A 32 -1.14 8.69 0.32
C MET A 32 0.13 9.15 -0.39
N ASP A 33 1.22 9.31 0.36
CA ASP A 33 2.48 9.81 -0.15
C ASP A 33 3.12 8.82 -1.14
N ALA A 34 3.93 9.35 -2.06
CA ALA A 34 4.52 8.56 -3.14
C ALA A 34 5.49 7.47 -2.63
N LYS A 35 6.14 7.70 -1.48
CA LYS A 35 7.08 6.75 -0.90
C LYS A 35 6.33 5.52 -0.39
N LEU A 36 5.29 5.71 0.42
CA LEU A 36 4.49 4.62 0.94
C LEU A 36 3.77 3.85 -0.18
N LYS A 37 3.28 4.56 -1.21
CA LYS A 37 2.71 3.91 -2.42
C LYS A 37 3.72 2.97 -3.10
N LYS A 38 4.96 3.45 -3.26
CA LYS A 38 6.04 2.66 -3.87
C LYS A 38 6.40 1.45 -3.01
N GLU A 39 6.55 1.62 -1.70
CA GLU A 39 6.85 0.53 -0.76
C GLU A 39 5.76 -0.56 -0.80
N ILE A 40 4.48 -0.16 -0.81
CA ILE A 40 3.34 -1.07 -0.92
C ILE A 40 3.37 -1.82 -2.27
N SER A 41 3.58 -1.11 -3.37
CA SER A 41 3.64 -1.68 -4.72
C SER A 41 4.78 -2.70 -4.87
N GLU A 42 5.97 -2.39 -4.34
CA GLU A 42 7.14 -3.27 -4.37
C GLU A 42 6.93 -4.55 -3.55
N VAL A 43 6.35 -4.45 -2.34
CA VAL A 43 6.12 -5.61 -1.46
C VAL A 43 4.98 -6.48 -1.96
N LEU A 44 3.91 -5.89 -2.48
CA LEU A 44 2.78 -6.62 -3.04
C LEU A 44 3.03 -7.11 -4.48
N GLN A 45 4.08 -6.62 -5.15
CA GLN A 45 4.42 -6.96 -6.54
C GLN A 45 3.28 -6.71 -7.53
N VAL A 46 2.45 -5.69 -7.28
CA VAL A 46 1.32 -5.31 -8.12
C VAL A 46 1.35 -3.82 -8.43
N PRO A 47 0.86 -3.39 -9.61
CA PRO A 47 0.80 -1.97 -9.96
C PRO A 47 -0.09 -1.19 -8.98
N ASP A 48 0.37 0.02 -8.61
CA ASP A 48 -0.47 1.01 -7.95
C ASP A 48 -1.41 1.64 -8.99
N ARG A 49 -2.70 1.35 -8.89
CA ARG A 49 -3.72 1.99 -9.75
C ARG A 49 -4.35 3.16 -9.00
N LYS A 50 -4.46 4.29 -9.70
CA LYS A 50 -5.06 5.54 -9.20
C LYS A 50 -6.57 5.43 -9.03
#